data_AF-A0A6P6XX20-F1
#
_entry.id   AF-A0A6P6XX20-F1
#
_cell.length_a   1.000
_cell.length_b   1.000
_cell.length_c   1.000
_cell.angle_alpha   90.00
_cell.angle_beta   90.00
_cell.angle_gamma   90.00
#
_symmetry.space_group_name_H-M   'P 1'
#
loop_
_entity.id
_entity.type
_entity.pdbx_description
1 polymer ?
#
loop_
_entity_poly.entity_id
_entity_poly.type
_entity_poly.pdbx_seq_one_letter_code
_entity_poly.pdbx_strand_id
1 'polypeptide(L)'
;MNNKFEFNDDDDVKPLIIYVKQSYSFSGFSIQTPCVSCESLATLVDLNNNPYNENFYNEQKKSLSACPISIEIIMFLSLKQLPFDVKLCNPQKILPKELRYGRHYHHRMITGNQLPVLVDQNNHNHLIEYHMDIIDYIQKQYPSKELDFHPDDNLDNWKLFTTIHMVSRRFYHYVQQHYHQYHQQSSQKKSTTSIPKQQLFCALNKLDKMLISFGKTYAITDKQPTMIDCHLMPRLHQIRVLLKQFDNGDDIPLIFNGIWKYLSITYEWYIFCQWCPSDQEIQIHWMMKSEYSRVKPREYRLKMIELIRSKPTYSFQDFSNVNDTKL
;
A
#
# COMPACT_ATOMS: atom_id res chain seq x y z
N MET A 1 -24.85 1.83 11.00
CA MET A 1 -25.57 3.11 10.82
C MET A 1 -24.77 3.91 9.82
N ASN A 2 -25.38 4.25 8.69
CA ASN A 2 -24.74 4.87 7.53
C ASN A 2 -24.32 6.31 7.85
N ASN A 3 -23.06 6.55 8.20
CA ASN A 3 -22.47 7.88 8.10
C ASN A 3 -22.12 8.13 6.63
N LYS A 4 -23.13 8.42 5.80
CA LYS A 4 -22.90 9.15 4.57
C LYS A 4 -22.56 10.58 5.01
N PHE A 5 -21.41 11.09 4.57
CA PHE A 5 -21.23 12.53 4.55
C PHE A 5 -22.36 13.09 3.66
N GLU A 6 -23.32 13.78 4.27
CA GLU A 6 -24.34 14.52 3.54
C GLU A 6 -23.63 15.69 2.86
N PHE A 7 -23.17 15.45 1.64
CA PHE A 7 -22.89 16.53 0.71
C PHE A 7 -24.26 17.14 0.35
N ASN A 8 -24.44 18.43 0.62
CA ASN A 8 -25.62 19.15 0.16
C ASN A 8 -25.67 19.04 -1.37
N ASP A 9 -26.82 18.63 -1.92
CA ASP A 9 -27.05 18.39 -3.36
C ASP A 9 -26.84 19.63 -4.27
N ASP A 10 -26.45 20.78 -3.73
CA ASP A 10 -26.26 22.05 -4.45
C ASP A 10 -24.79 22.49 -4.65
N ASP A 11 -23.81 21.79 -4.07
CA ASP A 11 -22.38 22.03 -4.36
C ASP A 11 -21.80 20.87 -5.17
N ASP A 12 -21.40 21.15 -6.41
CA ASP A 12 -20.80 20.21 -7.36
C ASP A 12 -19.38 19.81 -6.88
N VAL A 13 -19.29 19.04 -5.80
CA VAL A 13 -18.01 18.64 -5.16
C VAL A 13 -17.23 17.75 -6.10
N LYS A 14 -16.09 18.28 -6.58
CA LYS A 14 -15.20 17.55 -7.48
C LYS A 14 -14.43 16.48 -6.71
N PRO A 15 -14.15 15.32 -7.34
CA PRO A 15 -13.36 14.28 -6.70
C PRO A 15 -11.93 14.78 -6.43
N LEU A 16 -11.39 14.37 -5.28
CA LEU A 16 -9.96 14.53 -4.99
C LEU A 16 -9.14 13.74 -6.02
N ILE A 17 -7.96 14.21 -6.40
CA ILE A 17 -7.08 13.44 -7.31
C ILE A 17 -5.87 12.98 -6.53
N ILE A 18 -5.64 11.67 -6.47
CA ILE A 18 -4.38 11.11 -5.97
C ILE A 18 -3.51 10.61 -7.13
N TYR A 19 -2.35 11.22 -7.28
CA TYR A 19 -1.33 10.77 -8.22
C TYR A 19 -0.43 9.75 -7.52
N VAL A 20 -0.29 8.57 -8.10
CA VAL A 20 0.43 7.44 -7.50
C VAL A 20 1.36 6.80 -8.52
N LYS A 21 2.38 6.09 -8.03
CA LYS A 21 3.30 5.36 -8.92
C LYS A 21 2.56 4.22 -9.61
N GLN A 22 2.66 4.19 -10.94
CA GLN A 22 2.25 3.06 -11.75
C GLN A 22 3.13 1.83 -11.41
N SER A 23 2.52 0.65 -11.42
CA SER A 23 3.21 -0.64 -11.39
C SER A 23 4.24 -0.75 -12.52
N TYR A 24 5.29 -1.51 -12.24
CA TYR A 24 6.31 -1.89 -13.23
C TYR A 24 5.97 -3.19 -13.97
N SER A 25 4.86 -3.85 -13.59
CA SER A 25 4.32 -5.00 -14.29
C SER A 25 3.62 -4.60 -15.60
N PHE A 26 3.98 -5.28 -16.67
CA PHE A 26 3.30 -5.24 -17.97
C PHE A 26 2.13 -6.24 -18.06
N SER A 27 1.94 -7.14 -17.08
CA SER A 27 0.77 -8.01 -17.00
C SER A 27 -0.38 -7.26 -16.34
N GLY A 28 -1.15 -6.58 -17.18
CA GLY A 28 -2.35 -5.90 -16.75
C GLY A 28 -3.45 -6.89 -16.34
N PHE A 29 -3.50 -7.26 -15.07
CA PHE A 29 -4.70 -7.72 -14.36
C PHE A 29 -4.47 -7.58 -12.85
N SER A 30 -4.52 -6.35 -12.34
CA SER A 30 -4.93 -6.17 -10.94
C SER A 30 -6.44 -6.40 -10.90
N ILE A 31 -6.94 -7.22 -9.98
CA ILE A 31 -8.38 -7.32 -9.69
C ILE A 31 -8.81 -5.97 -9.11
N GLN A 32 -9.08 -4.99 -9.98
CA GLN A 32 -9.64 -3.69 -9.62
C GLN A 32 -11.10 -3.57 -10.08
N THR A 33 -11.82 -4.69 -10.23
CA THR A 33 -13.26 -4.70 -10.57
C THR A 33 -13.97 -5.96 -10.06
N PRO A 34 -15.30 -5.91 -9.90
CA PRO A 34 -16.03 -5.40 -8.76
C PRO A 34 -16.30 -6.51 -7.73
N CYS A 35 -16.41 -6.16 -6.46
CA CYS A 35 -17.09 -7.05 -5.52
C CYS A 35 -18.58 -7.13 -5.93
N VAL A 36 -19.14 -8.34 -5.99
CA VAL A 36 -20.50 -8.65 -6.47
C VAL A 36 -21.60 -8.15 -5.50
N SER A 37 -21.25 -7.34 -4.50
CA SER A 37 -22.20 -6.78 -3.53
C SER A 37 -22.15 -5.25 -3.39
N CYS A 38 -21.42 -4.52 -4.23
CA CYS A 38 -21.36 -3.06 -4.17
C CYS A 38 -21.47 -2.41 -5.55
N GLU A 39 -22.72 -2.18 -5.98
CA GLU A 39 -23.06 -1.19 -7.02
C GLU A 39 -22.91 0.23 -6.45
N SER A 40 -21.68 0.72 -6.26
CA SER A 40 -21.34 2.16 -6.36
C SER A 40 -19.88 2.40 -5.96
N LEU A 41 -19.19 3.24 -6.75
CA LEU A 41 -17.91 3.91 -6.47
C LEU A 41 -16.62 3.12 -6.74
N ALA A 42 -16.34 2.89 -8.03
CA ALA A 42 -14.97 2.89 -8.57
C ALA A 42 -15.05 3.07 -10.11
N THR A 43 -15.05 4.31 -10.60
CA THR A 43 -14.81 4.58 -12.02
C THR A 43 -13.32 4.38 -12.29
N LEU A 44 -13.02 3.50 -13.23
CA LEU A 44 -11.67 3.08 -13.59
C LEU A 44 -11.34 3.61 -15.00
N VAL A 45 -10.07 4.01 -15.18
CA VAL A 45 -9.31 4.12 -16.45
C VAL A 45 -9.37 5.45 -17.24
N ASP A 46 -8.27 6.21 -17.11
CA ASP A 46 -7.50 6.96 -18.13
C ASP A 46 -8.19 7.18 -19.51
N LEU A 47 -9.00 8.24 -19.66
CA LEU A 47 -9.49 8.75 -20.96
C LEU A 47 -8.49 9.73 -21.60
N ASN A 48 -7.27 9.28 -21.89
CA ASN A 48 -6.49 9.94 -22.95
C ASN A 48 -7.00 9.47 -24.32
N ASN A 49 -8.28 9.76 -24.63
CA ASN A 49 -8.84 9.62 -25.96
C ASN A 49 -8.46 10.86 -26.79
N ASN A 50 -7.39 10.73 -27.56
CA ASN A 50 -7.26 11.42 -28.83
C ASN A 50 -7.93 10.50 -29.87
N PRO A 51 -9.05 10.88 -30.52
CA PRO A 51 -9.93 9.92 -31.18
C PRO A 51 -9.49 9.70 -32.62
N TYR A 52 -8.34 9.09 -32.89
CA TYR A 52 -8.02 8.55 -34.23
C TYR A 52 -6.95 7.46 -34.12
N ASN A 53 -7.41 6.20 -34.07
CA ASN A 53 -6.87 5.02 -34.76
C ASN A 53 -7.24 3.75 -33.97
N GLU A 54 -8.41 3.20 -34.29
CA GLU A 54 -8.66 1.76 -34.18
C GLU A 54 -7.64 1.04 -35.06
N ASN A 55 -6.59 0.47 -34.44
CA ASN A 55 -5.81 -0.69 -34.89
C ASN A 55 -4.45 -0.73 -34.16
N PHE A 56 -4.38 -1.11 -32.89
CA PHE A 56 -3.12 -1.62 -32.30
C PHE A 56 -3.38 -2.62 -31.17
N TYR A 57 -2.80 -3.80 -31.33
CA TYR A 57 -2.75 -4.94 -30.40
C TYR A 57 -2.48 -4.57 -28.92
N ASN A 58 -3.16 -5.29 -28.01
CA ASN A 58 -2.84 -5.44 -26.58
C ASN A 58 -2.82 -4.15 -25.72
N GLU A 59 -4.00 -3.65 -25.31
CA GLU A 59 -4.07 -2.66 -24.22
C GLU A 59 -3.65 -3.28 -22.88
N GLN A 60 -2.39 -3.08 -22.52
CA GLN A 60 -1.81 -3.39 -21.22
C GLN A 60 -2.53 -2.56 -20.14
N LYS A 61 -3.43 -3.18 -19.36
CA LYS A 61 -4.07 -2.51 -18.21
C LYS A 61 -2.99 -2.07 -17.22
N LYS A 62 -2.76 -0.76 -17.09
CA LYS A 62 -1.84 -0.19 -16.10
C LYS A 62 -2.39 -0.44 -14.70
N SER A 63 -1.56 -0.91 -13.76
CA SER A 63 -1.96 -1.17 -12.37
C SER A 63 -1.23 -0.27 -11.37
N LEU A 64 -1.72 -0.24 -10.13
CA LEU A 64 -1.13 0.48 -9.00
C LEU A 64 0.16 -0.23 -8.53
N SER A 65 1.23 0.53 -8.25
CA SER A 65 2.43 -0.05 -7.62
C SER A 65 2.19 -0.43 -6.17
N ALA A 66 2.93 -1.39 -5.63
CA ALA A 66 2.81 -1.82 -4.23
C ALA A 66 3.42 -0.84 -3.20
N CYS A 67 3.32 0.47 -3.41
CA CYS A 67 3.75 1.46 -2.43
C CYS A 67 2.81 1.44 -1.21
N PRO A 68 3.27 1.09 0.01
CA PRO A 68 2.39 1.01 1.17
C PRO A 68 1.75 2.35 1.53
N ILE A 69 2.44 3.47 1.26
CA ILE A 69 1.92 4.83 1.48
C ILE A 69 0.77 5.15 0.52
N SER A 70 0.89 4.77 -0.75
CA SER A 70 -0.17 5.01 -1.73
C SER A 70 -1.42 4.20 -1.38
N ILE A 71 -1.24 2.94 -0.98
CA ILE A 71 -2.33 2.06 -0.57
C ILE A 71 -3.00 2.61 0.71
N GLU A 72 -2.20 3.03 1.70
CA GLU A 72 -2.70 3.65 2.94
C GLU A 72 -3.61 4.85 2.68
N ILE A 73 -3.17 5.81 1.85
CA ILE A 73 -3.97 7.01 1.55
C ILE A 73 -5.25 6.63 0.80
N ILE A 74 -5.16 5.74 -0.19
CA ILE A 74 -6.33 5.29 -0.96
C ILE A 74 -7.35 4.57 -0.05
N MET A 75 -6.87 3.69 0.83
CA MET A 75 -7.72 3.03 1.82
C MET A 75 -8.38 4.04 2.76
N PHE A 76 -7.64 5.07 3.19
CA PHE A 76 -8.16 6.09 4.09
C PHE A 76 -9.23 6.98 3.41
N LEU A 77 -9.00 7.38 2.16
CA LEU A 77 -10.01 8.09 1.35
C LEU A 77 -11.27 7.23 1.15
N SER A 78 -11.10 5.93 0.87
CA SER A 78 -12.19 4.97 0.73
C SER A 78 -12.97 4.78 2.04
N LEU A 79 -12.26 4.69 3.16
CA LEU A 79 -12.83 4.54 4.49
C LEU A 79 -13.68 5.76 4.89
N LYS A 80 -13.23 6.97 4.52
CA LYS A 80 -14.01 8.21 4.67
C LYS A 80 -15.12 8.39 3.64
N GLN A 81 -15.26 7.48 2.67
CA GLN A 81 -16.24 7.54 1.58
C GLN A 81 -16.14 8.85 0.78
N LEU A 82 -14.94 9.41 0.64
CA LEU A 82 -14.73 10.63 -0.14
C LEU A 82 -14.72 10.29 -1.64
N PRO A 83 -15.24 11.16 -2.52
CA PRO A 83 -15.06 11.00 -3.96
C PRO A 83 -13.59 11.26 -4.33
N PHE A 84 -12.92 10.30 -4.96
CA PHE A 84 -11.55 10.48 -5.43
C PHE A 84 -11.22 9.67 -6.69
N ASP A 85 -10.31 10.21 -7.50
CA ASP A 85 -9.73 9.57 -8.68
C ASP A 85 -8.26 9.19 -8.44
N VAL A 86 -7.89 7.99 -8.86
CA VAL A 86 -6.50 7.51 -8.82
C VAL A 86 -5.84 7.69 -10.18
N LYS A 87 -4.82 8.54 -10.27
CA LYS A 87 -4.03 8.76 -11.50
C LYS A 87 -2.67 8.09 -11.41
N LEU A 88 -2.47 7.10 -12.28
CA LEU A 88 -1.22 6.34 -12.37
C LEU A 88 -0.14 7.13 -13.14
N CYS A 89 0.99 7.36 -12.49
CA CYS A 89 2.14 8.05 -13.05
C CYS A 89 3.33 7.10 -13.21
N ASN A 90 3.88 7.01 -14.42
CA ASN A 90 5.15 6.34 -14.63
C ASN A 90 6.29 7.29 -14.21
N PRO A 91 7.05 6.99 -13.15
CA PRO A 91 8.09 7.89 -12.63
C PRO A 91 9.28 8.07 -13.59
N GLN A 92 9.41 7.22 -14.60
CA GLN A 92 10.44 7.32 -15.65
C GLN A 92 10.00 8.18 -16.84
N LYS A 93 8.71 8.55 -16.90
CA LYS A 93 8.16 9.43 -17.93
C LYS A 93 7.96 10.83 -17.36
N ILE A 94 7.77 11.78 -18.27
CA ILE A 94 7.40 13.15 -17.90
C ILE A 94 6.05 13.10 -17.18
N LEU A 95 6.02 13.62 -15.94
CA LEU A 95 4.80 13.70 -15.15
C LEU A 95 3.79 14.71 -15.76
N PRO A 96 2.50 14.58 -15.43
CA PRO A 96 1.46 15.55 -15.83
C PRO A 96 1.86 17.01 -15.54
N LYS A 97 1.39 17.95 -16.37
CA LYS A 97 1.80 19.37 -16.29
C LYS A 97 1.44 19.98 -14.92
N GLU A 98 0.34 19.53 -14.36
CA GLU A 98 -0.23 19.95 -13.09
C GLU A 98 0.73 19.66 -11.93
N LEU A 99 1.51 18.58 -12.01
CA LEU A 99 2.54 18.23 -11.02
C LEU A 99 3.88 18.94 -11.25
N ARG A 100 4.13 19.43 -12.47
CA ARG A 100 5.41 20.05 -12.83
C ARG A 100 5.48 21.53 -12.53
N TYR A 101 4.34 22.22 -12.58
CA TYR A 101 4.22 23.65 -12.40
C TYR A 101 3.31 23.93 -11.21
N GLY A 102 3.76 23.59 -10.00
CA GLY A 102 3.08 23.98 -8.76
C GLY A 102 2.87 25.49 -8.76
N ARG A 103 1.62 25.92 -8.85
CA ARG A 103 1.26 27.34 -8.77
C ARG A 103 1.42 27.71 -7.30
N HIS A 104 2.38 28.58 -7.02
CA HIS A 104 2.64 29.24 -5.73
C HIS A 104 3.76 28.62 -4.86
N TYR A 105 4.87 29.37 -4.88
CA TYR A 105 6.01 29.43 -3.95
C TYR A 105 7.00 28.23 -3.96
N HIS A 106 8.18 28.50 -4.51
CA HIS A 106 9.44 27.75 -4.46
C HIS A 106 9.59 26.51 -5.36
N HIS A 107 10.11 26.80 -6.56
CA HIS A 107 10.91 25.95 -7.46
C HIS A 107 11.39 24.58 -6.93
N ARG A 108 10.57 23.54 -7.08
CA ARG A 108 11.06 22.19 -7.37
C ARG A 108 10.04 21.45 -8.20
N MET A 109 10.45 20.95 -9.37
CA MET A 109 9.57 20.07 -10.16
C MET A 109 9.33 18.80 -9.34
N ILE A 110 8.07 18.41 -9.16
CA ILE A 110 7.74 17.12 -8.55
C ILE A 110 8.35 16.03 -9.42
N THR A 111 9.14 15.18 -8.79
CA THR A 111 9.75 14.01 -9.43
C THR A 111 8.93 12.77 -9.11
N GLY A 112 9.07 11.72 -9.92
CA GLY A 112 8.39 10.45 -9.66
C GLY A 112 8.65 9.88 -8.26
N ASN A 113 9.76 10.26 -7.61
CA ASN A 113 10.09 9.81 -6.25
C ASN A 113 9.16 10.39 -5.17
N GLN A 114 8.60 11.59 -5.38
CA GLN A 114 7.72 12.29 -4.44
C GLN A 114 6.29 11.76 -4.43
N LEU A 115 5.91 10.89 -5.38
CA LEU A 115 4.58 10.25 -5.35
C LEU A 115 4.46 9.29 -4.14
N PRO A 116 3.27 9.22 -3.50
CA PRO A 116 2.00 9.80 -3.93
C PRO A 116 1.83 11.29 -3.61
N VAL A 117 1.01 11.99 -4.42
CA VAL A 117 0.65 13.41 -4.25
C VAL A 117 -0.87 13.54 -4.32
N LEU A 118 -1.47 14.33 -3.43
CA LEU A 118 -2.90 14.64 -3.44
C LEU A 118 -3.14 16.01 -4.07
N VAL A 119 -4.20 16.16 -4.87
CA VAL A 119 -4.69 17.43 -5.38
C VAL A 119 -6.16 17.57 -5.02
N ASP A 120 -6.49 18.62 -4.27
CA ASP A 120 -7.87 19.00 -3.97
C ASP A 120 -8.38 20.03 -4.99
N GLN A 121 -9.25 19.58 -5.89
CA GLN A 121 -9.84 20.42 -6.93
C GLN A 121 -10.82 21.46 -6.38
N ASN A 122 -11.40 21.21 -5.21
CA ASN A 122 -12.34 22.11 -4.56
C ASN A 122 -11.62 23.26 -3.84
N ASN A 123 -10.33 23.09 -3.54
CA ASN A 123 -9.50 24.11 -2.91
C ASN A 123 -8.42 24.64 -3.86
N HIS A 124 -8.83 25.31 -4.95
CA HIS A 124 -7.92 25.94 -5.92
C HIS A 124 -6.84 25.00 -6.51
N ASN A 125 -7.14 23.71 -6.66
CA ASN A 125 -6.16 22.68 -7.02
C ASN A 125 -4.97 22.60 -6.05
N HIS A 126 -5.24 22.73 -4.74
CA HIS A 126 -4.23 22.66 -3.70
C HIS A 126 -3.51 21.31 -3.76
N LEU A 127 -2.20 21.36 -3.89
CA LEU A 127 -1.34 20.20 -4.08
C LEU A 127 -0.58 19.91 -2.79
N ILE A 128 -0.62 18.65 -2.35
CA ILE A 128 0.02 18.19 -1.10
C ILE A 128 0.94 17.02 -1.42
N GLU A 129 2.24 17.17 -1.12
CA GLU A 129 3.29 16.24 -1.58
C GLU A 129 3.68 15.16 -0.57
N TYR A 130 3.65 15.46 0.73
CA TYR A 130 4.20 14.58 1.74
C TYR A 130 3.13 13.70 2.37
N HIS A 131 3.50 12.45 2.67
CA HIS A 131 2.59 11.47 3.25
C HIS A 131 1.82 11.98 4.47
N MET A 132 2.52 12.46 5.50
CA MET A 132 1.85 12.92 6.72
C MET A 132 1.02 14.18 6.46
N ASP A 133 1.51 15.10 5.64
CA ASP A 133 0.76 16.31 5.26
C ASP A 133 -0.54 15.97 4.52
N ILE A 134 -0.54 14.93 3.66
CA ILE A 134 -1.75 14.44 2.99
C ILE A 134 -2.75 13.92 4.02
N ILE A 135 -2.30 13.10 4.97
CA ILE A 135 -3.17 12.53 6.01
C ILE A 135 -3.73 13.65 6.90
N ASP A 136 -2.89 14.58 7.35
CA ASP A 136 -3.28 15.72 8.18
C ASP A 136 -4.25 16.64 7.43
N TYR A 137 -4.02 16.87 6.14
CA TYR A 137 -4.94 17.63 5.29
C TYR A 137 -6.31 16.95 5.21
N ILE A 138 -6.37 15.64 4.93
CA ILE A 138 -7.63 14.90 4.84
C ILE A 138 -8.38 14.93 6.18
N GLN A 139 -7.69 14.70 7.30
CA GLN A 139 -8.31 14.73 8.63
C GLN A 139 -8.82 16.14 8.99
N LYS A 140 -8.09 17.20 8.60
CA LYS A 140 -8.50 18.58 8.86
C LYS A 140 -9.67 19.03 7.99
N GLN A 141 -9.65 18.69 6.70
CA GLN A 141 -10.65 19.14 5.74
C GLN A 141 -11.93 18.30 5.80
N TYR A 142 -11.81 17.01 6.14
CA TYR A 142 -12.92 16.07 6.22
C TYR A 142 -12.91 15.34 7.57
N PRO A 143 -13.13 16.03 8.70
CA PRO A 143 -12.95 15.45 10.04
C PRO A 143 -13.93 14.32 10.34
N SER A 144 -13.46 13.29 11.04
CA SER A 144 -14.22 12.12 11.46
C SER A 144 -13.69 11.56 12.78
N LYS A 145 -14.32 11.92 13.91
CA LYS A 145 -13.88 11.47 15.24
C LYS A 145 -13.73 9.95 15.39
N GLU A 146 -14.47 9.16 14.63
CA GLU A 146 -14.43 7.69 14.70
C GLU A 146 -13.37 7.04 13.79
N LEU A 147 -12.84 7.77 12.80
CA LEU A 147 -11.94 7.23 11.77
C LEU A 147 -10.54 7.85 11.85
N ASP A 148 -10.46 9.09 12.30
CA ASP A 148 -9.22 9.84 12.45
C ASP A 148 -8.35 9.23 13.54
N PHE A 149 -7.04 9.37 13.37
CA PHE A 149 -6.06 8.94 14.36
C PHE A 149 -4.94 9.97 14.41
N HIS A 150 -4.71 10.52 15.60
CA HIS A 150 -3.52 11.31 15.86
C HIS A 150 -2.60 10.57 16.83
N PRO A 151 -1.31 10.38 16.48
CA PRO A 151 -0.34 9.75 17.37
C PRO A 151 -0.25 10.42 18.73
N ASP A 152 -0.48 11.73 18.80
CA ASP A 152 -0.30 12.55 20.00
C ASP A 152 -1.53 12.58 20.93
N ASP A 153 -2.66 11.96 20.54
CA ASP A 153 -3.88 11.95 21.35
C ASP A 153 -3.66 11.26 22.71
N ASN A 154 -2.84 10.19 22.73
CA ASN A 154 -2.45 9.51 23.95
C ASN A 154 -1.15 8.71 23.76
N LEU A 155 -0.54 8.30 24.87
CA LEU A 155 0.74 7.59 24.88
C LEU A 155 0.69 6.24 24.13
N ASP A 156 -0.42 5.53 24.17
CA ASP A 156 -0.52 4.22 23.53
C ASP A 156 -0.69 4.33 22.01
N ASN A 157 -1.38 5.36 21.52
CA ASN A 157 -1.41 5.74 20.11
C ASN A 157 0.01 6.05 19.61
N TRP A 158 0.74 6.90 20.33
CA TRP A 158 2.13 7.22 20.00
C TRP A 158 3.03 5.98 19.98
N LYS A 159 2.93 5.11 20.99
CA LYS A 159 3.68 3.85 21.06
C LYS A 159 3.35 2.92 19.89
N LEU A 160 2.07 2.84 19.50
CA LEU A 160 1.63 2.00 18.38
C LEU A 160 2.23 2.55 17.09
N PHE A 161 2.01 3.83 16.81
CA PHE A 161 2.51 4.51 15.61
C PHE A 161 4.03 4.35 15.45
N THR A 162 4.79 4.65 16.51
CA THR A 162 6.26 4.48 16.51
C THR A 162 6.70 3.03 16.37
N THR A 163 5.94 2.07 16.93
CA THR A 163 6.23 0.63 16.78
C THR A 163 6.00 0.17 15.34
N ILE A 164 4.96 0.66 14.66
CA ILE A 164 4.71 0.34 13.24
C ILE A 164 5.83 0.90 12.35
N HIS A 165 6.27 2.14 12.61
CA HIS A 165 7.43 2.72 11.93
C HIS A 165 8.72 1.94 12.18
N MET A 166 8.93 1.47 13.42
CA MET A 166 10.06 0.61 13.77
C MET A 166 10.02 -0.71 12.97
N VAL A 167 8.88 -1.40 12.95
CA VAL A 167 8.67 -2.63 12.14
C VAL A 167 9.00 -2.36 10.68
N SER A 168 8.46 -1.28 10.10
CA SER A 168 8.69 -0.89 8.70
C SER A 168 10.17 -0.66 8.40
N ARG A 169 10.90 0.00 9.30
CA ARG A 169 12.34 0.24 9.16
C ARG A 169 13.15 -1.05 9.26
N ARG A 170 12.83 -1.94 10.22
CA ARG A 170 13.52 -3.24 10.33
C ARG A 170 13.25 -4.12 9.12
N PHE A 171 12.02 -4.09 8.62
CA PHE A 171 11.63 -4.78 7.40
C PHE A 171 12.44 -4.29 6.19
N TYR A 172 12.57 -2.96 6.02
CA TYR A 172 13.42 -2.40 4.97
C TYR A 172 14.83 -2.98 5.00
N HIS A 173 15.50 -2.97 6.16
CA HIS A 173 16.86 -3.51 6.28
C HIS A 173 16.94 -5.02 6.03
N TYR A 174 15.93 -5.78 6.47
CA TYR A 174 15.83 -7.21 6.17
C TYR A 174 15.75 -7.47 4.66
N VAL A 175 14.89 -6.74 3.94
CA VAL A 175 14.72 -6.85 2.49
C VAL A 175 16.01 -6.47 1.75
N GLN A 176 16.64 -5.36 2.13
CA GLN A 176 17.90 -4.91 1.52
C GLN A 176 19.01 -5.95 1.70
N GLN A 177 19.10 -6.57 2.87
CA GLN A 177 20.08 -7.63 3.12
C GLN A 177 19.83 -8.87 2.23
N HIS A 178 18.57 -9.31 2.10
CA HIS A 178 18.24 -10.49 1.30
C HIS A 178 18.63 -10.30 -0.17
N TYR A 179 18.27 -9.14 -0.75
CA TYR A 179 18.68 -8.83 -2.11
C TYR A 179 20.19 -8.66 -2.26
N HIS A 180 20.89 -8.10 -1.26
CA HIS A 180 22.35 -8.04 -1.26
C HIS A 180 23.01 -9.43 -1.35
N GLN A 181 22.50 -10.40 -0.58
CA GLN A 181 22.99 -11.79 -0.63
C GLN A 181 22.72 -12.45 -1.98
N TYR A 182 21.54 -12.21 -2.56
CA TYR A 182 21.22 -12.68 -3.92
C TYR A 182 22.19 -12.13 -4.98
N HIS A 183 22.67 -10.89 -4.83
CA HIS A 183 23.62 -10.27 -5.77
C HIS A 183 25.04 -10.85 -5.72
N GLN A 184 25.47 -11.46 -4.62
CA GLN A 184 26.88 -11.80 -4.38
C GLN A 184 27.32 -13.20 -4.86
N GLN A 185 26.44 -14.03 -5.46
CA GLN A 185 26.78 -15.37 -6.01
C GLN A 185 27.81 -16.17 -5.17
N SER A 186 27.74 -16.13 -3.83
CA SER A 186 28.72 -16.77 -2.97
C SER A 186 28.15 -18.00 -2.28
N SER A 187 28.80 -19.14 -2.57
CA SER A 187 28.53 -20.50 -2.11
C SER A 187 28.76 -20.74 -0.60
N GLN A 188 28.36 -19.80 0.26
CA GLN A 188 28.34 -20.02 1.70
C GLN A 188 27.01 -19.53 2.28
N LYS A 189 25.97 -20.37 2.16
CA LYS A 189 24.78 -20.32 3.03
C LYS A 189 25.23 -20.56 4.47
N LYS A 190 25.69 -19.54 5.17
CA LYS A 190 25.85 -19.61 6.63
C LYS A 190 24.48 -19.53 7.27
N SER A 191 24.09 -20.65 7.88
CA SER A 191 22.84 -20.94 8.58
C SER A 191 22.76 -20.24 9.95
N THR A 192 22.86 -18.92 9.98
CA THR A 192 22.61 -18.14 11.19
C THR A 192 21.56 -17.08 10.88
N THR A 193 20.46 -17.07 11.65
CA THR A 193 19.39 -16.07 11.56
C THR A 193 20.01 -14.68 11.49
N SER A 194 19.88 -14.01 10.35
CA SER A 194 20.61 -12.76 10.13
C SER A 194 20.16 -11.68 11.11
N ILE A 195 21.08 -10.80 11.53
CA ILE A 195 20.79 -9.72 12.49
C ILE A 195 19.56 -8.90 12.06
N PRO A 196 19.38 -8.48 10.79
CA PRO A 196 18.15 -7.84 10.32
C PRO A 196 16.87 -8.66 10.50
N LYS A 197 16.90 -9.97 10.24
CA LYS A 197 15.74 -10.86 10.48
C LYS A 197 15.38 -10.92 11.96
N GLN A 198 16.38 -11.08 12.83
CA GLN A 198 16.18 -11.06 14.29
C GLN A 198 15.58 -9.74 14.75
N GLN A 199 16.09 -8.61 14.26
CA GLN A 199 15.58 -7.28 14.61
C GLN A 199 14.13 -7.06 14.12
N LEU A 200 13.80 -7.55 12.93
CA LEU A 200 12.43 -7.54 12.43
C LEU A 200 11.52 -8.36 13.35
N PHE A 201 11.91 -9.57 13.72
CA PHE A 201 11.10 -10.43 14.59
C PHE A 201 10.96 -9.87 16.00
N CYS A 202 11.98 -9.22 16.56
CA CYS A 202 11.86 -8.47 17.81
C CYS A 202 10.85 -7.32 17.70
N ALA A 203 10.84 -6.60 16.59
CA ALA A 203 9.87 -5.53 16.35
C ALA A 203 8.45 -6.06 16.17
N LEU A 204 8.28 -7.17 15.43
CA LEU A 204 7.00 -7.86 15.26
C LEU A 204 6.48 -8.39 16.60
N ASN A 205 7.33 -8.99 17.43
CA ASN A 205 6.93 -9.45 18.77
C ASN A 205 6.44 -8.29 19.66
N LYS A 206 7.04 -7.10 19.52
CA LYS A 206 6.56 -5.92 20.24
C LYS A 206 5.17 -5.50 19.75
N LEU A 207 4.97 -5.43 18.43
CA LEU A 207 3.68 -5.12 17.83
C LEU A 207 2.60 -6.15 18.22
N ASP A 208 2.94 -7.44 18.15
CA ASP A 208 2.08 -8.56 18.52
C ASP A 208 1.56 -8.42 19.96
N LYS A 209 2.47 -8.18 20.91
CA LYS A 209 2.10 -7.93 22.32
C LYS A 209 1.20 -6.71 22.48
N MET A 210 1.42 -5.64 21.70
CA MET A 210 0.54 -4.47 21.74
C MET A 210 -0.86 -4.80 21.24
N LEU A 211 -0.98 -5.47 20.09
CA LEU A 211 -2.28 -5.90 19.54
C LEU A 211 -3.04 -6.82 20.50
N ILE A 212 -2.34 -7.75 21.15
CA ILE A 212 -2.91 -8.60 22.19
C ILE A 212 -3.37 -7.76 23.39
N SER A 213 -2.54 -6.82 23.85
CA SER A 213 -2.86 -6.00 25.03
C SER A 213 -4.03 -5.04 24.82
N PHE A 214 -4.18 -4.50 23.60
CA PHE A 214 -5.33 -3.69 23.25
C PHE A 214 -6.61 -4.53 23.22
N GLY A 215 -6.50 -5.81 22.81
CA GLY A 215 -7.62 -6.74 22.83
C GLY A 215 -8.75 -6.37 21.87
N LYS A 216 -8.43 -5.53 20.87
CA LYS A 216 -9.39 -4.97 19.92
C LYS A 216 -9.53 -5.84 18.67
N THR A 217 -10.63 -5.63 17.96
CA THR A 217 -10.89 -6.27 16.65
C THR A 217 -10.01 -5.65 15.57
N TYR A 218 -10.00 -4.32 15.50
CA TYR A 218 -9.08 -3.52 14.71
C TYR A 218 -7.92 -3.03 15.60
N ALA A 219 -7.02 -2.20 15.09
CA ALA A 219 -5.78 -1.85 15.79
C ALA A 219 -6.03 -1.18 17.15
N ILE A 220 -7.06 -0.31 17.24
CA ILE A 220 -7.37 0.44 18.46
C ILE A 220 -8.87 0.45 18.84
N THR A 221 -9.75 -0.15 18.02
CA THR A 221 -11.20 -0.12 18.22
C THR A 221 -11.87 -1.42 17.79
N ASP A 222 -13.09 -1.66 18.28
CA ASP A 222 -13.91 -2.83 17.92
C ASP A 222 -14.98 -2.52 16.86
N LYS A 223 -15.17 -1.24 16.53
CA LYS A 223 -16.31 -0.79 15.72
C LYS A 223 -16.06 -0.90 14.21
N GLN A 224 -14.97 -0.33 13.74
CA GLN A 224 -14.62 -0.23 12.32
C GLN A 224 -13.12 0.10 12.16
N PRO A 225 -12.52 -0.15 10.98
CA PRO A 225 -11.16 0.30 10.69
C PRO A 225 -11.02 1.81 10.82
N THR A 226 -9.81 2.27 11.15
CA THR A 226 -9.43 3.67 11.31
C THR A 226 -8.20 3.99 10.46
N MET A 227 -7.72 5.24 10.48
CA MET A 227 -6.51 5.63 9.75
C MET A 227 -5.30 4.76 10.10
N ILE A 228 -5.12 4.41 11.39
CA ILE A 228 -3.98 3.57 11.80
C ILE A 228 -4.05 2.14 11.24
N ASP A 229 -5.26 1.64 10.98
CA ASP A 229 -5.45 0.34 10.30
C ASP A 229 -5.02 0.45 8.82
N CYS A 230 -5.40 1.53 8.13
CA CYS A 230 -4.94 1.83 6.78
C CYS A 230 -3.41 1.95 6.70
N HIS A 231 -2.78 2.42 7.76
CA HIS A 231 -1.33 2.47 7.90
C HIS A 231 -0.73 1.07 8.12
N LEU A 232 -1.30 0.27 9.02
CA LEU A 232 -0.72 -1.01 9.43
C LEU A 232 -0.92 -2.15 8.42
N MET A 233 -2.12 -2.29 7.86
CA MET A 233 -2.51 -3.45 7.05
C MET A 233 -1.61 -3.66 5.80
N PRO A 234 -1.33 -2.64 4.97
CA PRO A 234 -0.48 -2.83 3.79
C PRO A 234 0.95 -3.26 4.18
N ARG A 235 1.47 -2.72 5.28
CA ARG A 235 2.83 -3.00 5.76
C ARG A 235 2.95 -4.44 6.26
N LEU A 236 2.00 -4.91 7.07
CA LEU A 236 2.00 -6.30 7.55
C LEU A 236 1.83 -7.30 6.40
N HIS A 237 0.94 -7.02 5.44
CA HIS A 237 0.77 -7.92 4.31
C HIS A 237 2.03 -7.98 3.42
N GLN A 238 2.71 -6.86 3.17
CA GLN A 238 3.98 -6.87 2.45
C GLN A 238 5.08 -7.66 3.17
N ILE A 239 5.15 -7.56 4.51
CA ILE A 239 6.05 -8.37 5.33
C ILE A 239 5.77 -9.85 5.11
N ARG A 240 4.49 -10.24 5.19
CA ARG A 240 4.04 -11.62 4.98
C ARG A 240 4.47 -12.17 3.63
N VAL A 241 4.17 -11.44 2.55
CA VAL A 241 4.50 -11.85 1.17
C VAL A 241 6.01 -12.01 0.96
N LEU A 242 6.82 -11.06 1.43
CA LEU A 242 8.27 -11.14 1.24
C LEU A 242 8.96 -12.17 2.15
N LEU A 243 8.48 -12.39 3.38
CA LEU A 243 8.99 -13.46 4.24
C LEU A 243 8.83 -14.82 3.55
N LYS A 244 7.62 -15.13 3.06
CA LYS A 244 7.37 -16.36 2.29
C LYS A 244 8.32 -16.49 1.10
N GLN A 245 8.56 -15.40 0.39
CA GLN A 245 9.44 -15.41 -0.78
C GLN A 245 10.92 -15.65 -0.43
N PHE A 246 11.37 -15.17 0.72
CA PHE A 246 12.78 -15.13 1.10
C PHE A 246 13.23 -16.33 1.93
N ASP A 247 12.33 -16.89 2.74
CA ASP A 247 12.61 -17.91 3.73
C ASP A 247 12.00 -19.28 3.33
N ASN A 248 12.26 -19.73 2.09
CA ASN A 248 11.82 -21.05 1.58
C ASN A 248 10.31 -21.35 1.74
N GLY A 249 9.46 -20.32 1.72
CA GLY A 249 8.01 -20.47 1.91
C GLY A 249 7.53 -20.24 3.35
N ASP A 250 8.42 -20.01 4.31
CA ASP A 250 8.04 -19.71 5.70
C ASP A 250 7.33 -18.36 5.81
N ASP A 251 6.21 -18.35 6.53
CA ASP A 251 5.40 -17.16 6.77
C ASP A 251 5.82 -16.43 8.07
N ILE A 252 5.09 -15.38 8.46
CA ILE A 252 5.15 -14.79 9.80
C ILE A 252 4.98 -15.93 10.84
N PRO A 253 5.90 -16.09 11.81
CA PRO A 253 5.82 -17.17 12.78
C PRO A 253 4.45 -17.24 13.48
N LEU A 254 3.87 -18.44 13.56
CA LEU A 254 2.54 -18.67 14.15
C LEU A 254 2.44 -18.27 15.63
N ILE A 255 3.58 -18.10 16.33
CA ILE A 255 3.61 -17.59 17.70
C ILE A 255 3.09 -16.15 17.84
N PHE A 256 3.09 -15.36 16.77
CA PHE A 256 2.56 -14.00 16.76
C PHE A 256 1.04 -13.98 16.59
N ASN A 257 0.33 -14.49 17.60
CA ASN A 257 -1.12 -14.71 17.59
C ASN A 257 -1.93 -13.41 17.38
N GLY A 258 -1.48 -12.29 17.96
CA GLY A 258 -2.13 -10.99 17.80
C GLY A 258 -2.02 -10.47 16.37
N ILE A 259 -0.86 -10.62 15.75
CA ILE A 259 -0.66 -10.29 14.34
C ILE A 259 -1.53 -11.18 13.45
N TRP A 260 -1.59 -12.49 13.72
CA TRP A 260 -2.40 -13.41 12.93
C TRP A 260 -3.90 -13.13 13.02
N LYS A 261 -4.40 -12.87 14.24
CA LYS A 261 -5.78 -12.40 14.45
C LYS A 261 -6.04 -11.10 13.69
N TYR A 262 -5.11 -10.14 13.74
CA TYR A 262 -5.27 -8.87 13.04
C TYR A 262 -5.27 -9.06 11.50
N LEU A 263 -4.42 -9.94 10.98
CA LEU A 263 -4.38 -10.28 9.55
C LEU A 263 -5.65 -11.00 9.08
N SER A 264 -6.28 -11.84 9.90
CA SER A 264 -7.55 -12.47 9.52
C SER A 264 -8.64 -11.43 9.29
N ILE A 265 -8.78 -10.48 10.22
CA ILE A 265 -9.72 -9.34 10.10
C ILE A 265 -9.34 -8.45 8.89
N THR A 266 -8.05 -8.25 8.63
CA THR A 266 -7.56 -7.50 7.48
C THR A 266 -8.06 -8.09 6.16
N TYR A 267 -8.03 -9.42 6.02
CA TYR A 267 -8.40 -10.11 4.79
C TYR A 267 -9.90 -10.28 4.58
N GLU A 268 -10.70 -10.06 5.62
CA GLU A 268 -12.15 -9.92 5.52
C GLU A 268 -12.57 -8.51 5.08
N TRP A 269 -11.69 -7.52 5.21
CA TRP A 269 -12.04 -6.14 4.89
C TRP A 269 -11.93 -5.82 3.40
N TYR A 270 -13.08 -5.58 2.77
CA TYR A 270 -13.17 -5.41 1.32
C TYR A 270 -12.31 -4.26 0.76
N ILE A 271 -12.18 -3.13 1.48
CA ILE A 271 -11.36 -1.99 1.02
C ILE A 271 -9.89 -2.41 0.92
N PHE A 272 -9.39 -3.17 1.90
CA PHE A 272 -8.04 -3.71 1.84
C PHE A 272 -7.89 -4.63 0.62
N CYS A 273 -8.78 -5.62 0.46
CA CYS A 273 -8.72 -6.58 -0.65
C CYS A 273 -8.82 -5.92 -2.03
N GLN A 274 -9.63 -4.86 -2.17
CA GLN A 274 -9.80 -4.10 -3.40
C GLN A 274 -8.52 -3.35 -3.82
N TRP A 275 -7.81 -2.77 -2.84
CA TRP A 275 -6.64 -1.92 -3.10
C TRP A 275 -5.31 -2.65 -2.92
N CYS A 276 -5.33 -3.88 -2.42
CA CYS A 276 -4.13 -4.67 -2.23
C CYS A 276 -3.50 -5.04 -3.60
N PRO A 277 -2.22 -4.75 -3.81
CA PRO A 277 -1.49 -5.23 -4.99
C PRO A 277 -1.34 -6.75 -4.94
N SER A 278 -1.04 -7.36 -6.09
CA SER A 278 -0.71 -8.79 -6.14
C SER A 278 0.62 -9.07 -5.44
N ASP A 279 0.82 -10.33 -5.05
CA ASP A 279 2.06 -10.77 -4.43
C ASP A 279 3.26 -10.45 -5.34
N GLN A 280 3.13 -10.66 -6.65
CA GLN A 280 4.15 -10.34 -7.65
C GLN A 280 4.50 -8.85 -7.66
N GLU A 281 3.50 -7.96 -7.59
CA GLU A 281 3.73 -6.53 -7.60
C GLU A 281 4.43 -6.05 -6.32
N ILE A 282 4.14 -6.68 -5.17
CA ILE A 282 4.88 -6.46 -3.92
C ILE A 282 6.35 -6.83 -4.11
N GLN A 283 6.64 -8.00 -4.69
CA GLN A 283 8.01 -8.42 -4.95
C GLN A 283 8.72 -7.44 -5.91
N ILE A 284 8.08 -7.08 -7.02
CA ILE A 284 8.61 -6.14 -8.01
C ILE A 284 8.90 -4.78 -7.36
N HIS A 285 7.98 -4.25 -6.55
CA HIS A 285 8.16 -2.98 -5.84
C HIS A 285 9.45 -2.97 -5.00
N TRP A 286 9.64 -4.01 -4.19
CA TRP A 286 10.80 -4.12 -3.31
C TRP A 286 12.08 -4.43 -4.07
N MET A 287 11.98 -5.17 -5.18
CA MET A 287 13.11 -5.36 -6.09
C MET A 287 13.58 -4.02 -6.68
N MET A 288 12.66 -3.19 -7.15
CA MET A 288 12.98 -1.88 -7.72
C MET A 288 13.55 -0.90 -6.68
N LYS A 289 13.16 -1.03 -5.42
CA LYS A 289 13.65 -0.22 -4.29
C LYS A 289 15.01 -0.69 -3.74
N SER A 290 15.53 -1.83 -4.18
CA SER A 290 16.81 -2.34 -3.68
C SER A 290 17.98 -1.45 -4.14
N GLU A 291 18.74 -0.90 -3.18
CA GLU A 291 19.80 0.10 -3.41
C GLU A 291 21.03 -0.49 -4.12
N TYR A 292 21.13 -1.81 -4.19
CA TYR A 292 22.30 -2.49 -4.70
C TYR A 292 22.27 -2.61 -6.23
N SER A 293 23.26 -1.92 -6.82
CA SER A 293 23.66 -1.82 -8.21
C SER A 293 22.73 -1.05 -9.18
N ARG A 294 23.29 0.00 -9.80
CA ARG A 294 22.77 0.65 -11.02
C ARG A 294 22.57 -0.35 -12.17
N VAL A 295 23.29 -1.48 -12.13
CA VAL A 295 23.19 -2.58 -13.08
C VAL A 295 22.76 -3.85 -12.36
N LYS A 296 21.48 -4.20 -12.49
CA LYS A 296 20.96 -5.45 -11.91
C LYS A 296 21.58 -6.67 -12.64
N PRO A 297 22.11 -7.69 -11.93
CA PRO A 297 22.62 -8.91 -12.54
C PRO A 297 21.58 -9.59 -13.43
N ARG A 298 22.04 -10.44 -14.33
CA ARG A 298 21.17 -11.13 -15.30
C ARG A 298 20.06 -11.92 -14.59
N GLU A 299 20.40 -12.70 -13.58
CA GLU A 299 19.42 -13.49 -12.80
C GLU A 299 18.34 -12.61 -12.17
N TYR A 300 18.74 -11.48 -11.60
CA TYR A 300 17.81 -10.50 -11.04
C TYR A 300 16.83 -9.97 -12.09
N ARG A 301 17.34 -9.61 -13.28
CA ARG A 301 16.51 -9.14 -14.40
C ARG A 301 15.59 -10.24 -14.91
N LEU A 302 16.07 -11.48 -15.02
CA LEU A 302 15.26 -12.62 -15.44
C LEU A 302 14.13 -12.88 -14.43
N LYS A 303 14.43 -12.84 -13.13
CA LYS A 303 13.42 -12.96 -12.07
C LYS A 303 12.38 -11.84 -12.13
N MET A 304 12.80 -10.59 -12.37
CA MET A 304 11.83 -9.49 -12.59
C MET A 304 10.94 -9.78 -13.81
N ILE A 305 11.50 -10.22 -14.93
CA ILE A 305 10.73 -10.56 -16.14
C ILE A 305 9.75 -11.70 -15.87
N GLU A 306 10.17 -12.72 -15.12
CA GLU A 306 9.31 -13.84 -14.70
C GLU A 306 8.13 -13.33 -13.87
N LEU A 307 8.37 -12.54 -12.82
CA LEU A 307 7.33 -11.97 -11.98
C LEU A 307 6.36 -11.12 -12.79
N ILE A 308 6.87 -10.26 -13.68
CA ILE A 308 6.05 -9.41 -14.55
C ILE A 308 5.17 -10.24 -15.47
N ARG A 309 5.64 -11.39 -15.96
CA ARG A 309 4.87 -12.26 -16.87
C ARG A 309 3.94 -13.23 -16.15
N SER A 310 4.18 -13.48 -14.87
CA SER A 310 3.39 -14.43 -14.09
C SER A 310 1.97 -13.93 -13.84
N LYS A 311 1.02 -14.86 -13.71
CA LYS A 311 -0.36 -14.53 -13.38
C LYS A 311 -0.41 -13.92 -11.96
N PRO A 312 -1.08 -12.78 -11.77
CA PRO A 312 -1.26 -12.18 -10.45
C PRO A 312 -1.91 -13.16 -9.45
N THR A 313 -1.29 -13.30 -8.28
CA THR A 313 -1.81 -14.08 -7.14
C THR A 313 -1.94 -13.19 -5.91
N TYR A 314 -2.78 -13.63 -4.98
CA TYR A 314 -3.10 -12.89 -3.76
C TYR A 314 -3.09 -13.83 -2.57
N SER A 315 -2.00 -13.84 -1.80
CA SER A 315 -1.81 -14.75 -0.65
C SER A 315 -2.82 -14.60 0.49
N PHE A 316 -3.72 -13.62 0.42
CA PHE A 316 -4.83 -13.45 1.34
C PHE A 316 -6.11 -14.19 0.92
N GLN A 317 -6.25 -14.60 -0.34
CA GLN A 317 -7.40 -15.40 -0.80
C GLN A 317 -7.39 -16.82 -0.23
N ASP A 318 -6.20 -17.34 0.11
CA ASP A 318 -6.07 -18.61 0.82
C ASP A 318 -6.66 -18.57 2.23
N PHE A 319 -6.86 -17.38 2.81
CA PHE A 319 -7.33 -17.19 4.18
C PHE A 319 -8.84 -17.40 4.33
N SER A 320 -9.64 -17.01 3.32
CA SER A 320 -11.10 -17.17 3.36
C SER A 320 -11.57 -18.62 3.32
N ASN A 321 -10.71 -19.55 2.90
CA ASN A 321 -11.01 -20.99 2.87
C ASN A 321 -10.69 -21.72 4.20
N VAL A 322 -10.17 -21.02 5.21
CA VAL A 322 -9.73 -21.65 6.49
C VAL A 322 -10.87 -21.73 7.52
N ASN A 323 -12.01 -21.07 7.28
CA ASN A 323 -13.14 -21.05 8.21
C ASN A 323 -13.98 -22.36 8.24
N ASP A 324 -13.66 -23.37 7.43
CA ASP A 324 -14.31 -24.70 7.46
C ASP A 324 -13.59 -25.73 8.34
N THR A 325 -12.49 -25.39 8.99
CA THR A 325 -11.80 -26.32 9.90
C THR A 325 -11.45 -25.69 11.24
N LYS A 326 -12.37 -25.92 12.18
CA LYS A 326 -12.18 -25.97 13.65
C LYS A 326 -12.15 -24.62 14.38
N LEU A 327 -13.35 -24.23 14.84
CA LEU A 327 -13.54 -23.73 16.21
C LEU A 327 -13.22 -24.84 17.22
#